data_AF-A0A414LC44-F1
#
_entry.id   AF-A0A414LC44-F1
#
_cell.length_a   1.000
_cell.length_b   1.000
_cell.length_c   1.000
_cell.angle_alpha   90.00
_cell.angle_beta   90.00
_cell.angle_gamma   90.00
#
_symmetry.space_group_name_H-M   'P 1'
#
loop_
_entity.id
_entity.type
_entity.pdbx_description
1 polymer ?
#
loop_
_entity_poly.entity_id
_entity_poly.type
_entity_poly.pdbx_seq_one_letter_code
_entity_poly.pdbx_strand_id
1 'polypeptide(L)'
;MTSKCNISKICKQAFWLRVSLLLLIYLLQDQLGIYFMPSNVFHDDDKYIIGAKAYADSANSLFDWQAFISSMATVGHYAEINDENGWFVFTSIFMYIFHSEWILRLFNIGFAVVSINLLYKLALRVFDMKVALTSAKMLAFLPYPVLFCCFPFKDQFVMMLLLSSLLIIHKLANENTLLVKRIFLLILLITVIHFTRQGLDVLILLLAVIYYFSRNIVKAKKSCVIWIIIIVCIGAIYCGNSLYEDVLYKLNSYLGSRDYSESRILSLISIDSVYDIWKFPMSYAFSLLLPFDLNQPWNTWYGLISSLNIIMLPFAISNVLYLFKKKDDISFYFGLLAFYLAVIVMSATIFRHYYCLLPISILFFAKYWTYTNRRSKQFVMIISFMFASLAIVIYL
;
A
#
# COMPACT_ATOMS: atom_id res chain seq x y z
N MET A 1 25.32 -14.23 12.95
CA MET A 1 25.85 -13.31 11.91
C MET A 1 25.31 -13.56 10.50
N THR A 2 24.81 -14.75 10.17
CA THR A 2 24.33 -15.14 8.82
C THR A 2 23.03 -14.43 8.36
N SER A 3 22.12 -14.03 9.27
CA SER A 3 20.82 -13.44 8.89
C SER A 3 20.90 -12.00 8.38
N LYS A 4 21.75 -11.15 8.99
CA LYS A 4 21.97 -9.76 8.53
C LYS A 4 22.60 -9.72 7.13
N CYS A 5 23.47 -10.68 6.82
CA CYS A 5 24.10 -10.80 5.51
C CYS A 5 23.07 -11.06 4.40
N ASN A 6 22.06 -11.91 4.69
CA ASN A 6 21.05 -12.30 3.70
C ASN A 6 20.09 -11.16 3.33
N ILE A 7 19.59 -10.37 4.29
CA ILE A 7 18.67 -9.25 3.98
C ILE A 7 19.37 -8.11 3.25
N SER A 8 20.62 -7.79 3.60
CA SER A 8 21.39 -6.77 2.89
C SER A 8 21.60 -7.14 1.42
N LYS A 9 21.89 -8.42 1.13
CA LYS A 9 22.01 -8.92 -0.24
C LYS A 9 20.68 -8.79 -1.01
N ILE A 10 19.55 -9.18 -0.40
CA ILE A 10 18.22 -9.05 -1.03
C ILE A 10 17.93 -7.58 -1.36
N CYS A 11 18.13 -6.66 -0.41
CA CYS A 11 17.91 -5.24 -0.62
C CYS A 11 18.80 -4.65 -1.73
N LYS A 12 20.09 -5.03 -1.78
CA LYS A 12 21.01 -4.60 -2.85
C LYS A 12 20.57 -5.12 -4.23
N GLN A 13 20.21 -6.39 -4.33
CA GLN A 13 19.70 -6.99 -5.56
C GLN A 13 18.39 -6.31 -6.00
N ALA A 14 17.48 -6.07 -5.06
CA ALA A 14 16.22 -5.40 -5.29
C ALA A 14 16.40 -3.95 -5.80
N PHE A 15 17.36 -3.21 -5.25
CA PHE A 15 17.70 -1.86 -5.70
C PHE A 15 18.20 -1.87 -7.14
N TRP A 16 19.23 -2.66 -7.44
CA TRP A 16 19.83 -2.70 -8.77
C TRP A 16 18.87 -3.22 -9.83
N LEU A 17 18.04 -4.23 -9.52
CA LEU A 17 16.99 -4.70 -10.41
C LEU A 17 16.04 -3.57 -10.80
N ARG A 18 15.62 -2.74 -9.84
CA ARG A 18 14.70 -1.61 -10.07
C ARG A 18 15.37 -0.47 -10.83
N VAL A 19 16.64 -0.18 -10.56
CA VAL A 19 17.41 0.81 -11.33
C VAL A 19 17.57 0.34 -12.78
N SER A 20 17.91 -0.94 -13.02
CA SER A 20 17.97 -1.50 -14.37
C SER A 20 16.62 -1.46 -15.08
N LEU A 21 15.52 -1.72 -14.36
CA LEU A 21 14.18 -1.61 -14.91
C LEU A 21 13.78 -0.17 -15.21
N LEU A 22 14.18 0.79 -14.37
CA LEU A 22 13.99 2.21 -14.63
C LEU A 22 14.72 2.64 -15.91
N LEU A 23 15.98 2.19 -16.11
CA LEU A 23 16.69 2.41 -17.38
C LEU A 23 15.93 1.81 -18.56
N LEU A 24 15.40 0.59 -18.41
CA LEU A 24 14.59 -0.05 -19.45
C LEU A 24 13.31 0.75 -19.76
N ILE A 25 12.67 1.36 -18.75
CA ILE A 25 11.49 2.21 -18.94
C ILE A 25 11.82 3.40 -19.84
N TYR A 26 12.95 4.07 -19.61
CA TYR A 26 13.39 5.18 -20.46
C TYR A 26 13.83 4.73 -21.85
N LEU A 27 14.47 3.56 -21.98
CA LEU A 27 14.84 2.99 -23.28
C LEU A 27 13.62 2.62 -24.14
N LEU A 28 12.51 2.24 -23.51
CA LEU A 28 11.28 1.83 -24.17
C LEU A 28 10.19 2.93 -24.18
N GLN A 29 10.57 4.18 -23.90
CA GLN A 29 9.61 5.27 -23.74
C GLN A 29 8.78 5.53 -25.01
N ASP A 30 9.37 5.33 -26.19
CA ASP A 30 8.69 5.57 -27.47
C ASP A 30 7.66 4.49 -27.79
N GLN A 31 7.81 3.29 -27.23
CA GLN A 31 6.93 2.15 -27.47
C GLN A 31 5.85 1.98 -26.39
N LEU A 32 6.19 2.26 -25.12
CA LEU A 32 5.33 1.97 -23.95
C LEU A 32 4.95 3.21 -23.14
N GLY A 33 5.54 4.37 -23.44
CA GLY A 33 5.42 5.59 -22.64
C GLY A 33 6.31 5.59 -21.39
N ILE A 34 6.44 6.77 -20.77
CA ILE A 34 7.20 6.97 -19.52
C ILE A 34 6.34 6.85 -18.25
N TYR A 35 5.02 6.78 -18.41
CA TYR A 35 4.04 6.70 -17.32
C TYR A 35 3.42 5.32 -17.25
N PHE A 36 2.93 4.96 -16.06
CA PHE A 36 2.44 3.61 -15.81
C PHE A 36 1.17 3.30 -16.60
N MET A 37 0.31 4.32 -16.71
CA MET A 37 -0.95 4.27 -17.42
C MET A 37 -0.88 5.02 -18.76
N PRO A 38 -1.72 4.65 -19.75
CA PRO A 38 -1.75 5.31 -21.06
C PRO A 38 -2.13 6.80 -20.98
N SER A 39 -1.64 7.61 -21.91
CA SER A 39 -1.74 9.08 -21.89
C SER A 39 -3.14 9.67 -22.18
N ASN A 40 -4.16 8.83 -22.35
CA ASN A 40 -5.52 9.27 -22.72
C ASN A 40 -6.38 9.70 -21.53
N VAL A 41 -5.88 9.55 -20.30
CA VAL A 41 -6.52 10.02 -19.06
C VAL A 41 -5.46 10.74 -18.21
N PHE A 42 -5.81 11.84 -17.54
CA PHE A 42 -4.89 12.52 -16.61
C PHE A 42 -4.65 11.63 -15.38
N HIS A 43 -3.60 10.81 -15.43
CA HIS A 43 -3.22 9.90 -14.37
C HIS A 43 -2.33 10.57 -13.31
N ASP A 44 -2.41 10.08 -12.09
CA ASP A 44 -1.75 10.71 -10.94
C ASP A 44 -0.22 10.77 -11.06
N ASP A 45 0.45 9.77 -11.66
CA ASP A 45 1.90 9.81 -11.86
C ASP A 45 2.33 10.92 -12.83
N ASP A 46 1.54 11.17 -13.87
CA ASP A 46 1.77 12.29 -14.78
C ASP A 46 1.50 13.64 -14.09
N LYS A 47 0.39 13.75 -13.34
CA LYS A 47 0.07 14.96 -12.56
C LYS A 47 1.18 15.34 -11.59
N TYR A 48 1.76 14.37 -10.88
CA TYR A 48 2.86 14.62 -9.95
C TYR A 48 4.10 15.17 -10.65
N ILE A 49 4.41 14.71 -11.86
CA ILE A 49 5.58 15.19 -12.61
C ILE A 49 5.32 16.55 -13.27
N ILE A 50 4.22 16.70 -13.99
CA ILE A 50 3.89 17.96 -14.69
C ILE A 50 3.71 19.09 -13.68
N GLY A 51 2.93 18.87 -12.62
CA GLY A 51 2.71 19.87 -11.58
C GLY A 51 4.01 20.26 -10.87
N ALA A 52 4.90 19.29 -10.61
CA ALA A 52 6.19 19.57 -10.00
C ALA A 52 7.14 20.34 -10.93
N LYS A 53 7.12 20.06 -12.25
CA LYS A 53 7.89 20.84 -13.24
C LYS A 53 7.37 22.28 -13.33
N ALA A 54 6.06 22.47 -13.44
CA ALA A 54 5.45 23.80 -13.43
C ALA A 54 5.80 24.60 -12.17
N TYR A 55 5.84 23.93 -11.00
CA TYR A 55 6.31 24.56 -9.76
C TYR A 55 7.78 24.95 -9.84
N ALA A 56 8.65 24.04 -10.31
CA ALA A 56 10.08 24.30 -10.42
C ALA A 56 10.39 25.49 -11.34
N ASP A 57 9.58 25.69 -12.38
CA ASP A 57 9.74 26.78 -13.36
C ASP A 57 9.19 28.13 -12.87
N SER A 58 8.22 28.12 -11.95
CA SER A 58 7.48 29.33 -11.53
C SER A 58 7.76 29.79 -10.09
N ALA A 59 8.29 28.91 -9.24
CA ALA A 59 8.52 29.22 -7.83
C ALA A 59 9.73 30.14 -7.63
N ASN A 60 9.57 31.17 -6.80
CA ASN A 60 10.67 32.08 -6.46
C ASN A 60 11.50 31.59 -5.27
N SER A 61 11.05 30.55 -4.58
CA SER A 61 11.75 29.97 -3.43
C SER A 61 11.37 28.50 -3.26
N LEU A 62 12.11 27.80 -2.40
CA LEU A 62 11.87 26.39 -2.09
C LEU A 62 10.44 26.12 -1.58
N PHE A 63 9.87 27.08 -0.84
CA PHE A 63 8.52 27.02 -0.28
C PHE A 63 7.71 28.23 -0.75
N ASP A 64 7.12 28.11 -1.94
CA ASP A 64 6.28 29.14 -2.54
C ASP A 64 4.84 28.62 -2.69
N TRP A 65 4.00 28.87 -1.69
CA TRP A 65 2.64 28.32 -1.67
C TRP A 65 1.78 28.83 -2.83
N GLN A 66 2.00 30.07 -3.27
CA GLN A 66 1.26 30.65 -4.38
C GLN A 66 1.64 30.00 -5.70
N ALA A 67 2.94 29.81 -5.95
CA ALA A 67 3.42 29.06 -7.11
C ALA A 67 2.98 27.59 -7.06
N PHE A 68 2.90 26.99 -5.87
CA PHE A 68 2.39 25.63 -5.69
C PHE A 68 0.92 25.53 -6.11
N ILE A 69 0.04 26.39 -5.58
CA ILE A 69 -1.38 26.39 -5.92
C ILE A 69 -1.58 26.58 -7.43
N SER A 70 -0.91 27.57 -8.03
CA SER A 70 -1.06 27.86 -9.46
C SER A 70 -0.58 26.70 -10.32
N SER A 71 0.55 26.08 -9.97
CA SER A 71 1.11 24.94 -10.69
C SER A 71 0.25 23.70 -10.60
N MET A 72 -0.30 23.40 -9.42
CA MET A 72 -1.18 22.23 -9.25
C MET A 72 -2.52 22.39 -9.96
N ALA A 73 -3.04 23.62 -10.06
CA ALA A 73 -4.25 23.89 -10.82
C ALA A 73 -4.11 23.50 -12.31
N THR A 74 -2.91 23.59 -12.90
CA THR A 74 -2.65 23.22 -14.30
C THR A 74 -2.86 21.73 -14.59
N VAL A 75 -2.74 20.88 -13.56
CA VAL A 75 -2.93 19.43 -13.65
C VAL A 75 -4.27 18.98 -13.06
N GLY A 76 -5.18 19.94 -12.83
CA GLY A 76 -6.51 19.69 -12.27
C GLY A 76 -6.49 19.32 -10.78
N HIS A 77 -5.42 19.62 -10.04
CA HIS A 77 -5.34 19.44 -8.59
C HIS A 77 -5.50 20.77 -7.87
N TYR A 78 -6.68 21.00 -7.29
CA TYR A 78 -6.99 22.23 -6.56
C TYR A 78 -6.46 22.15 -5.12
N ALA A 79 -5.20 22.55 -4.94
CA ALA A 79 -4.47 22.44 -3.67
C ALA A 79 -5.14 23.15 -2.48
N GLU A 80 -5.93 24.20 -2.72
CA GLU A 80 -6.62 24.96 -1.67
C GLU A 80 -7.79 24.20 -1.03
N ILE A 81 -8.35 23.22 -1.76
CA ILE A 81 -9.54 22.46 -1.36
C ILE A 81 -9.16 21.01 -1.02
N ASN A 82 -7.98 20.55 -1.43
CA ASN A 82 -7.54 19.18 -1.23
C ASN A 82 -6.55 19.07 -0.08
N ASP A 83 -6.91 18.30 0.95
CA ASP A 83 -6.07 18.12 2.14
C ASP A 83 -4.92 17.12 1.93
N GLU A 84 -4.93 16.33 0.84
CA GLU A 84 -3.92 15.32 0.54
C GLU A 84 -2.72 15.87 -0.28
N ASN A 85 -2.25 17.07 0.06
CA ASN A 85 -1.20 17.77 -0.68
C ASN A 85 0.23 17.25 -0.43
N GLY A 86 0.45 16.43 0.59
CA GLY A 86 1.80 16.09 1.08
C GLY A 86 2.73 15.48 0.02
N TRP A 87 2.20 14.66 -0.88
CA TRP A 87 3.00 14.09 -1.97
C TRP A 87 3.28 15.08 -3.11
N PHE A 88 2.32 15.94 -3.44
CA PHE A 88 2.52 17.03 -4.40
C PHE A 88 3.59 18.00 -3.90
N VAL A 89 3.53 18.40 -2.62
CA VAL A 89 4.55 19.25 -1.99
C VAL A 89 5.92 18.56 -2.03
N PHE A 90 6.00 17.27 -1.69
CA PHE A 90 7.24 16.50 -1.77
C PHE A 90 7.83 16.53 -3.20
N THR A 91 7.03 16.18 -4.20
CA THR A 91 7.48 16.12 -5.60
C THR A 91 7.90 17.49 -6.13
N SER A 92 7.15 18.56 -5.80
CA SER A 92 7.48 19.95 -6.15
C SER A 92 8.81 20.41 -5.55
N ILE A 93 9.03 20.21 -4.25
CA ILE A 93 10.28 20.60 -3.57
C ILE A 93 11.49 19.90 -4.22
N PHE A 94 11.39 18.59 -4.45
CA PHE A 94 12.50 17.83 -5.02
C PHE A 94 12.70 18.13 -6.51
N MET A 95 11.64 18.43 -7.27
CA MET A 95 11.79 18.90 -8.64
C MET A 95 12.46 20.28 -8.67
N TYR A 96 12.10 21.21 -7.78
CA TYR A 96 12.74 22.52 -7.67
C TYR A 96 14.23 22.43 -7.33
N ILE A 97 14.64 21.52 -6.44
CA ILE A 97 16.06 21.36 -6.07
C ILE A 97 16.89 20.75 -7.20
N PHE A 98 16.36 19.72 -7.87
CA PHE A 98 17.15 18.85 -8.75
C PHE A 98 16.86 19.03 -10.25
N HIS A 99 15.76 19.70 -10.61
CA HIS A 99 15.25 19.86 -11.98
C HIS A 99 15.25 18.55 -12.78
N SER A 100 14.90 17.44 -12.13
CA SER A 100 14.96 16.11 -12.74
C SER A 100 13.91 15.17 -12.19
N GLU A 101 13.06 14.62 -13.07
CA GLU A 101 12.08 13.58 -12.71
C GLU A 101 12.72 12.26 -12.27
N TRP A 102 13.98 12.01 -12.66
CA TRP A 102 14.73 10.82 -12.25
C TRP A 102 14.85 10.74 -10.73
N ILE A 103 15.04 11.87 -10.05
CA ILE A 103 15.23 11.87 -8.60
C ILE A 103 13.98 11.36 -7.88
N LEU A 104 12.78 11.72 -8.38
CA LEU A 104 11.51 11.30 -7.80
C LEU A 104 11.30 9.79 -7.94
N ARG A 105 11.66 9.23 -9.11
CA ARG A 105 11.61 7.78 -9.36
C ARG A 105 12.64 7.03 -8.52
N LEU A 106 13.85 7.58 -8.35
CA LEU A 106 14.88 7.02 -7.47
C LEU A 106 14.46 7.04 -6.00
N PHE A 107 13.75 8.09 -5.52
CA PHE A 107 13.16 8.10 -4.19
C PHE A 107 12.17 6.95 -4.00
N ASN A 108 11.29 6.71 -4.98
CA ASN A 108 10.36 5.58 -4.90
C ASN A 108 11.06 4.23 -4.87
N ILE A 109 12.13 4.04 -5.64
CA ILE A 109 12.98 2.85 -5.53
C ILE A 109 13.59 2.74 -4.12
N GLY A 110 14.07 3.85 -3.56
CA GLY A 110 14.57 3.92 -2.19
C GLY A 110 13.53 3.49 -1.16
N PHE A 111 12.31 4.03 -1.24
CA PHE A 111 11.18 3.68 -0.38
C PHE A 111 10.79 2.20 -0.52
N ALA A 112 10.87 1.62 -1.72
CA ALA A 112 10.65 0.20 -1.94
C ALA A 112 11.69 -0.68 -1.23
N VAL A 113 12.97 -0.30 -1.32
CA VAL A 113 14.06 -1.02 -0.66
C VAL A 113 13.95 -0.94 0.86
N VAL A 114 13.58 0.22 1.40
CA VAL A 114 13.30 0.39 2.84
C VAL A 114 12.11 -0.48 3.25
N SER A 115 11.03 -0.50 2.45
CA SER A 115 9.85 -1.34 2.70
C SER A 115 10.18 -2.84 2.77
N ILE A 116 11.06 -3.35 1.91
CA ILE A 116 11.53 -4.75 1.97
C ILE A 116 12.18 -5.06 3.33
N ASN A 117 13.05 -4.17 3.82
CA ASN A 117 13.72 -4.35 5.11
C ASN A 117 12.73 -4.21 6.29
N LEU A 118 11.76 -3.30 6.19
CA LEU A 118 10.72 -3.13 7.22
C LEU A 118 9.82 -4.36 7.30
N LEU A 119 9.37 -4.90 6.16
CA LEU A 119 8.60 -6.14 6.09
C LEU A 119 9.37 -7.32 6.67
N TYR A 120 10.66 -7.46 6.33
CA TYR A 120 11.54 -8.47 6.93
C TYR A 120 11.56 -8.35 8.46
N LYS A 121 11.76 -7.14 9.00
CA LYS A 121 11.81 -6.90 10.45
C LYS A 121 10.47 -7.17 11.14
N LEU A 122 9.35 -6.81 10.51
CA LEU A 122 8.01 -7.09 11.02
C LEU A 122 7.76 -8.59 11.04
N ALA A 123 7.98 -9.28 9.92
CA ALA A 123 7.80 -10.72 9.81
C ALA A 123 8.68 -11.51 10.78
N LEU A 124 9.93 -11.09 11.00
CA LEU A 124 10.83 -11.73 11.98
C LEU A 124 10.32 -11.59 13.42
N ARG A 125 9.58 -10.51 13.72
CA ARG A 125 9.04 -10.24 15.06
C ARG A 125 7.72 -10.97 15.32
N VAL A 126 6.88 -11.08 14.29
CA VAL A 126 5.57 -11.73 14.38
C VAL A 126 5.70 -13.25 14.25
N PHE A 127 6.65 -13.72 13.44
CA PHE A 127 6.85 -15.12 13.11
C PHE A 127 8.29 -15.54 13.39
N ASP A 128 9.05 -15.83 12.34
CA ASP A 128 10.40 -16.38 12.41
C ASP A 128 11.23 -15.99 11.18
N MET A 129 12.49 -16.41 11.18
CA MET A 129 13.45 -16.07 10.12
C MET A 129 13.07 -16.63 8.74
N LYS A 130 12.46 -17.81 8.66
CA LYS A 130 12.10 -18.42 7.37
C LYS A 130 10.97 -17.63 6.72
N VAL A 131 9.96 -17.25 7.50
CA VAL A 131 8.87 -16.38 7.03
C VAL A 131 9.41 -15.02 6.65
N ALA A 132 10.27 -14.42 7.47
CA ALA A 132 10.84 -13.10 7.21
C ALA A 132 11.63 -13.03 5.90
N LEU A 133 12.50 -14.01 5.64
CA LEU A 133 13.26 -14.08 4.39
C LEU A 133 12.34 -14.32 3.18
N THR A 134 11.29 -15.14 3.35
CA THR A 134 10.31 -15.39 2.29
C THR A 134 9.53 -14.12 1.96
N SER A 135 8.98 -13.42 2.95
CA SER A 135 8.27 -12.14 2.75
C SER A 135 9.15 -11.09 2.07
N ALA A 136 10.42 -10.97 2.50
CA ALA A 136 11.36 -10.04 1.91
C ALA A 136 11.64 -10.35 0.44
N LYS A 137 11.85 -11.64 0.10
CA LYS A 137 12.06 -12.07 -1.29
C LYS A 137 10.84 -11.82 -2.17
N MET A 138 9.63 -12.06 -1.66
CA MET A 138 8.41 -11.83 -2.43
C MET A 138 8.25 -10.34 -2.76
N LEU A 139 8.38 -9.43 -1.78
CA LEU A 139 8.29 -8.00 -2.08
C LEU A 139 9.46 -7.50 -2.95
N ALA A 140 10.63 -8.13 -2.83
CA ALA A 140 11.82 -7.77 -3.62
C ALA A 140 11.71 -8.14 -5.10
N PHE A 141 11.04 -9.24 -5.43
CA PHE A 141 11.15 -9.88 -6.76
C PHE A 141 9.82 -10.19 -7.44
N LEU A 142 8.67 -9.95 -6.80
CA LEU A 142 7.38 -10.01 -7.49
C LEU A 142 7.32 -8.97 -8.63
N PRO A 143 6.78 -9.31 -9.81
CA PRO A 143 6.77 -8.39 -10.95
C PRO A 143 6.16 -7.03 -10.63
N TYR A 144 4.99 -7.00 -9.99
CA TYR A 144 4.25 -5.75 -9.76
C TYR A 144 5.01 -4.78 -8.83
N PRO A 145 5.51 -5.21 -7.64
CA PRO A 145 6.35 -4.36 -6.78
C PRO A 145 7.70 -3.96 -7.35
N VAL A 146 8.23 -4.69 -8.34
CA VAL A 146 9.49 -4.33 -9.00
C VAL A 146 9.24 -3.24 -10.04
N LEU A 147 8.18 -3.37 -10.83
CA LEU A 147 7.83 -2.41 -11.87
C LEU A 147 7.22 -1.12 -11.29
N PHE A 148 6.20 -1.25 -10.44
CA PHE A 148 5.38 -0.11 -10.02
C PHE A 148 6.16 0.96 -9.25
N CYS A 149 7.17 0.57 -8.46
CA CYS A 149 8.00 1.53 -7.74
C CYS A 149 8.94 2.35 -8.64
N CYS A 150 9.02 2.07 -9.94
CA CYS A 150 9.77 2.90 -10.89
C CYS A 150 8.95 4.11 -11.38
N PHE A 151 7.67 4.17 -11.04
CA PHE A 151 6.76 5.28 -11.34
C PHE A 151 6.55 6.15 -10.10
N PRO A 152 6.40 7.48 -10.24
CA PRO A 152 6.39 8.45 -9.14
C PRO A 152 5.07 8.49 -8.35
N PHE A 153 4.44 7.35 -8.09
CA PHE A 153 3.24 7.27 -7.25
C PHE A 153 3.54 7.41 -5.75
N LYS A 154 2.62 8.06 -5.02
CA LYS A 154 2.68 8.17 -3.56
C LYS A 154 2.57 6.82 -2.83
N ASP A 155 1.97 5.80 -3.44
CA ASP A 155 1.63 4.54 -2.79
C ASP A 155 2.85 3.76 -2.27
N GLN A 156 4.03 3.92 -2.90
CA GLN A 156 5.27 3.30 -2.42
C GLN A 156 5.80 3.97 -1.14
N PHE A 157 5.66 5.29 -1.02
CA PHE A 157 5.96 6.04 0.20
C PHE A 157 4.96 5.68 1.30
N VAL A 158 3.66 5.64 0.98
CA VAL A 158 2.60 5.22 1.92
C VAL A 158 2.83 3.80 2.43
N MET A 159 3.26 2.86 1.58
CA MET A 159 3.64 1.50 1.99
C MET A 159 4.77 1.50 3.04
N MET A 160 5.80 2.33 2.84
CA MET A 160 6.92 2.46 3.77
C MET A 160 6.45 3.01 5.12
N LEU A 161 5.57 4.03 5.11
CA LEU A 161 4.98 4.60 6.32
C LEU A 161 4.10 3.57 7.03
N LEU A 162 3.24 2.84 6.32
CA LEU A 162 2.41 1.78 6.86
C LEU A 162 3.27 0.71 7.58
N LEU A 163 4.30 0.18 6.91
CA LEU A 163 5.18 -0.82 7.50
C LEU A 163 5.94 -0.29 8.72
N SER A 164 6.34 0.98 8.69
CA SER A 164 6.96 1.65 9.84
C SER A 164 5.99 1.73 11.02
N SER A 165 4.75 2.15 10.76
CA SER A 165 3.68 2.23 11.76
C SER A 165 3.36 0.86 12.34
N LEU A 166 3.18 -0.17 11.51
CA LEU A 166 2.92 -1.55 11.97
C LEU A 166 4.05 -2.09 12.86
N LEU A 167 5.31 -1.80 12.52
CA LEU A 167 6.45 -2.20 13.34
C LEU A 167 6.47 -1.49 14.69
N ILE A 168 6.12 -0.20 14.74
CA ILE A 168 6.02 0.57 15.97
C ILE A 168 4.84 0.11 16.82
N ILE A 169 3.67 -0.12 16.22
CA ILE A 169 2.48 -0.66 16.87
C ILE A 169 2.78 -2.01 17.51
N HIS A 170 3.43 -2.91 16.77
CA HIS A 170 3.81 -4.21 17.30
C HIS A 170 4.76 -4.09 18.49
N LYS A 171 5.72 -3.17 18.42
CA LYS A 171 6.65 -2.89 19.53
C LYS A 171 5.95 -2.26 20.73
N LEU A 172 5.05 -1.31 20.53
CA LEU A 172 4.28 -0.67 21.60
C LEU A 172 3.46 -1.68 22.39
N ALA A 173 2.81 -2.63 21.70
CA ALA A 173 1.95 -3.60 22.36
C ALA A 173 2.72 -4.70 23.11
N ASN A 174 3.95 -5.04 22.66
CA ASN A 174 4.68 -6.21 23.17
C ASN A 174 5.96 -5.88 23.97
N GLU A 175 6.45 -4.65 23.92
CA GLU A 175 7.70 -4.24 24.58
C GLU A 175 7.50 -2.94 25.37
N ASN A 176 7.73 -2.97 26.69
CA ASN A 176 7.53 -1.82 27.58
C ASN A 176 8.64 -0.76 27.54
N THR A 177 9.69 -0.96 26.73
CA THR A 177 10.82 -0.02 26.64
C THR A 177 10.56 1.10 25.64
N LEU A 178 11.04 2.31 25.92
CA LEU A 178 10.98 3.47 25.00
C LEU A 178 9.56 3.87 24.56
N LEU A 179 8.57 3.70 25.44
CA LEU A 179 7.15 3.93 25.14
C LEU A 179 6.87 5.34 24.61
N VAL A 180 7.33 6.39 25.30
CA VAL A 180 7.12 7.79 24.89
C VAL A 180 7.71 8.06 23.50
N LYS A 181 8.95 7.63 23.25
CA LYS A 181 9.61 7.78 21.94
C LYS A 181 8.81 7.10 20.84
N ARG A 182 8.24 5.92 21.10
CA ARG A 182 7.46 5.16 20.12
C ARG A 182 6.11 5.80 19.84
N ILE A 183 5.43 6.34 20.87
CA ILE A 183 4.19 7.10 20.71
C ILE A 183 4.46 8.34 19.86
N PHE A 184 5.49 9.12 20.18
CA PHE A 184 5.86 10.30 19.41
C PHE A 184 6.15 9.96 17.94
N LEU A 185 6.93 8.90 17.68
CA LEU A 185 7.20 8.44 16.32
C LEU A 185 5.94 7.96 15.59
N LEU A 186 5.01 7.29 16.28
CA LEU A 186 3.75 6.86 15.69
C LEU A 186 2.87 8.05 15.33
N ILE A 187 2.78 9.06 16.20
CA ILE A 187 2.05 10.31 15.92
C ILE A 187 2.63 10.98 14.67
N LEU A 188 3.96 11.13 14.60
CA LEU A 188 4.61 11.71 13.43
C LEU A 188 4.28 10.96 12.14
N LEU A 189 4.33 9.62 12.16
CA LEU A 189 3.98 8.80 11.00
C LEU A 189 2.50 8.97 10.60
N ILE A 190 1.60 8.98 11.58
CA ILE A 190 0.16 9.18 11.34
C ILE A 190 -0.09 10.55 10.72
N THR A 191 0.57 11.61 11.22
CA THR A 191 0.48 12.96 10.64
C THR A 191 0.95 12.99 9.18
N VAL A 192 2.07 12.34 8.86
CA VAL A 192 2.54 12.28 7.46
C VAL A 192 1.58 11.48 6.58
N ILE A 193 0.99 10.40 7.11
CA ILE A 193 -0.03 9.62 6.39
C ILE A 193 -1.29 10.46 6.16
N HIS A 194 -1.73 11.25 7.13
CA HIS A 194 -2.89 12.13 7.01
C HIS A 194 -2.78 13.06 5.78
N PHE A 195 -1.64 13.74 5.65
CA PHE A 195 -1.40 14.65 4.52
C PHE A 195 -1.11 13.96 3.18
N THR A 196 -0.92 12.63 3.16
CA THR A 196 -0.63 11.89 1.92
C THR A 196 -1.76 10.98 1.47
N ARG A 197 -2.53 10.42 2.41
CA ARG A 197 -3.62 9.46 2.19
C ARG A 197 -4.56 9.49 3.39
N GLN A 198 -5.41 10.51 3.42
CA GLN A 198 -6.38 10.72 4.49
C GLN A 198 -7.37 9.54 4.55
N GLY A 199 -7.68 9.09 5.76
CA GLY A 199 -8.48 7.91 6.06
C GLY A 199 -7.64 6.70 6.48
N LEU A 200 -6.44 6.53 5.89
CA LEU A 200 -5.53 5.44 6.29
C LEU A 200 -4.91 5.69 7.68
N ASP A 201 -4.65 6.95 7.99
CA ASP A 201 -4.19 7.46 9.29
C ASP A 201 -5.12 7.02 10.45
N VAL A 202 -6.44 7.16 10.27
CA VAL A 202 -7.44 6.76 11.26
C VAL A 202 -7.46 5.25 11.45
N LEU A 203 -7.42 4.49 10.36
CA LEU A 203 -7.38 3.03 10.44
C LEU A 203 -6.11 2.53 11.16
N ILE A 204 -4.97 3.18 10.95
CA ILE A 204 -3.72 2.86 11.65
C ILE A 204 -3.84 3.17 13.14
N LEU A 205 -4.44 4.30 13.51
CA LEU A 205 -4.69 4.66 14.89
C LEU A 205 -5.60 3.63 15.58
N LEU A 206 -6.72 3.27 14.96
CA LEU A 206 -7.63 2.26 15.48
C LEU A 206 -6.94 0.91 15.68
N LEU A 207 -6.16 0.46 14.69
CA LEU A 207 -5.38 -0.77 14.79
C LEU A 207 -4.38 -0.71 15.96
N ALA A 208 -3.67 0.41 16.12
CA ALA A 208 -2.70 0.61 17.19
C ALA A 208 -3.33 0.42 18.57
N VAL A 209 -4.51 1.02 18.75
CA VAL A 209 -5.27 1.05 19.99
C VAL A 209 -5.81 -0.33 20.31
N ILE A 210 -6.58 -0.91 19.39
CA ILE A 210 -7.19 -2.23 19.55
C ILE A 210 -6.11 -3.27 19.86
N TYR A 211 -5.02 -3.26 19.11
CA TYR A 211 -3.96 -4.23 19.30
C TYR A 211 -3.24 -4.04 20.64
N TYR A 212 -2.91 -2.81 21.03
CA TYR A 212 -2.30 -2.52 22.33
C TYR A 212 -3.18 -2.98 23.49
N PHE A 213 -4.49 -2.68 23.45
CA PHE A 213 -5.43 -3.10 24.49
C PHE A 213 -5.57 -4.61 24.55
N SER A 214 -5.73 -5.28 23.39
CA SER A 214 -5.88 -6.74 23.34
C SER A 214 -4.71 -7.49 24.00
N ARG A 215 -3.50 -6.92 23.99
CA ARG A 215 -2.30 -7.50 24.60
C ARG A 215 -2.12 -7.14 26.06
N ASN A 216 -2.54 -5.95 26.48
CA ASN A 216 -2.18 -5.39 27.78
C ASN A 216 -3.36 -5.28 28.77
N ILE A 217 -4.59 -5.64 28.40
CA ILE A 217 -5.78 -5.46 29.26
C ILE A 217 -5.66 -6.12 30.64
N VAL A 218 -4.96 -7.27 30.74
CA VAL A 218 -4.76 -8.01 32.00
C VAL A 218 -3.55 -7.49 32.81
N LYS A 219 -2.58 -6.84 32.15
CA LYS A 219 -1.29 -6.43 32.76
C LYS A 219 -1.17 -4.92 32.99
N ALA A 220 -2.11 -4.12 32.47
CA ALA A 220 -1.98 -2.69 32.50
C ALA A 220 -2.30 -2.11 33.88
N LYS A 221 -1.34 -1.38 34.46
CA LYS A 221 -1.62 -0.44 35.56
C LYS A 221 -2.55 0.65 35.03
N LYS A 222 -3.60 0.99 35.80
CA LYS A 222 -4.68 1.92 35.42
C LYS A 222 -4.20 3.26 34.82
N SER A 223 -3.01 3.76 35.16
CA SER A 223 -2.53 5.08 34.71
C SER A 223 -2.04 5.14 33.25
N CYS A 224 -1.47 4.08 32.68
CA CYS A 224 -1.01 4.10 31.27
C CYS A 224 -2.16 3.91 30.28
N VAL A 225 -3.23 3.26 30.72
CA VAL A 225 -4.47 3.08 29.96
C VAL A 225 -5.20 4.41 29.79
N ILE A 226 -5.22 5.25 30.83
CA ILE A 226 -5.85 6.57 30.81
C ILE A 226 -5.20 7.47 29.76
N TRP A 227 -3.88 7.50 29.63
CA TRP A 227 -3.21 8.32 28.62
C TRP A 227 -3.47 7.85 27.17
N ILE A 228 -3.60 6.55 26.95
CA ILE A 228 -3.95 6.01 25.63
C ILE A 228 -5.41 6.29 25.30
N ILE A 229 -6.32 6.13 26.26
CA ILE A 229 -7.72 6.54 26.11
C ILE A 229 -7.80 8.04 25.82
N ILE A 230 -7.03 8.88 26.50
CA ILE A 230 -6.99 10.32 26.25
C ILE A 230 -6.46 10.62 24.83
N ILE A 231 -5.41 9.93 24.35
CA ILE A 231 -4.92 10.10 22.97
C ILE A 231 -5.96 9.62 21.95
N VAL A 232 -6.69 8.56 22.25
CA VAL A 232 -7.79 8.04 21.41
C VAL A 232 -8.99 8.95 21.41
N CYS A 233 -9.34 9.52 22.55
CA CYS A 233 -10.44 10.47 22.70
C CYS A 233 -10.07 11.82 22.08
N ILE A 234 -8.84 12.32 22.25
CA ILE A 234 -8.38 13.53 21.57
C ILE A 234 -8.31 13.29 20.07
N GLY A 235 -7.79 12.14 19.63
CA GLY A 235 -7.83 11.71 18.24
C GLY A 235 -9.26 11.68 17.72
N ALA A 236 -10.17 10.95 18.37
CA ALA A 236 -11.57 10.82 17.98
C ALA A 236 -12.39 12.12 18.08
N ILE A 237 -12.04 13.06 18.97
CA ILE A 237 -12.72 14.37 19.12
C ILE A 237 -12.23 15.35 18.05
N TYR A 238 -10.92 15.40 17.80
CA TYR A 238 -10.35 16.25 16.74
C TYR A 238 -10.73 15.75 15.34
N CYS A 239 -10.93 14.44 15.22
CA CYS A 239 -11.34 13.76 14.00
C CYS A 239 -12.86 13.61 13.83
N GLY A 240 -13.66 13.64 14.89
CA GLY A 240 -15.01 13.06 14.88
C GLY A 240 -16.01 13.75 13.97
N ASN A 241 -16.01 15.09 13.94
CA ASN A 241 -16.95 15.85 13.11
C ASN A 241 -16.44 16.00 11.67
N SER A 242 -15.14 16.25 11.45
CA SER A 242 -14.58 16.34 10.10
C SER A 242 -14.50 14.98 9.41
N LEU A 243 -14.13 13.89 10.10
CA LEU A 243 -14.13 12.56 9.48
C LEU A 243 -15.52 12.02 9.24
N TYR A 244 -16.53 12.31 10.05
CA TYR A 244 -17.87 11.82 9.71
C TYR A 244 -18.34 12.44 8.38
N GLU A 245 -18.17 13.76 8.22
CA GLU A 245 -18.50 14.45 6.97
C GLU A 245 -17.57 14.09 5.82
N ASP A 246 -16.25 13.99 6.01
CA ASP A 246 -15.28 13.60 4.97
C ASP A 246 -15.39 12.14 4.58
N VAL A 247 -15.63 11.24 5.54
CA VAL A 247 -15.86 9.80 5.27
C VAL A 247 -17.21 9.62 4.61
N LEU A 248 -18.26 10.34 5.03
CA LEU A 248 -19.54 10.34 4.32
C LEU A 248 -19.42 10.98 2.94
N TYR A 249 -18.65 12.05 2.76
CA TYR A 249 -18.43 12.71 1.48
C TYR A 249 -17.60 11.83 0.54
N LYS A 250 -16.53 11.20 1.03
CA LYS A 250 -15.77 10.19 0.29
C LYS A 250 -16.64 8.97 0.01
N LEU A 251 -17.39 8.45 0.98
CA LEU A 251 -18.33 7.35 0.74
C LEU A 251 -19.39 7.73 -0.29
N ASN A 252 -19.99 8.92 -0.21
CA ASN A 252 -21.05 9.37 -1.12
C ASN A 252 -20.52 9.73 -2.50
N SER A 253 -19.32 10.32 -2.61
CA SER A 253 -18.67 10.53 -3.90
C SER A 253 -18.27 9.19 -4.51
N TYR A 254 -17.63 8.31 -3.74
CA TYR A 254 -17.30 6.97 -4.20
C TYR A 254 -18.53 6.09 -4.42
N LEU A 255 -19.67 6.26 -3.77
CA LEU A 255 -20.89 5.45 -3.99
C LEU A 255 -21.76 6.04 -5.12
N GLY A 256 -21.80 7.36 -5.25
CA GLY A 256 -22.61 8.08 -6.24
C GLY A 256 -21.94 8.26 -7.61
N SER A 257 -20.62 8.06 -7.73
CA SER A 257 -19.85 8.19 -8.98
C SER A 257 -19.07 6.93 -9.38
N ARG A 258 -19.56 5.74 -9.01
CA ARG A 258 -18.94 4.46 -9.45
C ARG A 258 -19.18 4.25 -10.94
N ASP A 259 -18.26 4.72 -11.76
CA ASP A 259 -18.15 4.25 -13.13
C ASP A 259 -17.33 2.95 -13.16
N TYR A 260 -18.03 1.84 -13.45
CA TYR A 260 -17.43 0.51 -13.60
C TYR A 260 -17.09 0.19 -15.07
N SER A 261 -17.24 1.15 -15.98
CA SER A 261 -17.05 0.97 -17.42
C SER A 261 -15.68 0.38 -17.78
N GLU A 262 -14.64 0.68 -16.99
CA GLU A 262 -13.26 0.26 -17.27
C GLU A 262 -12.85 -1.09 -16.65
N SER A 263 -13.59 -1.65 -15.67
CA SER A 263 -13.22 -2.96 -15.09
C SER A 263 -14.41 -3.73 -14.51
N ARG A 264 -14.82 -4.82 -15.20
CA ARG A 264 -15.86 -5.75 -14.73
C ARG A 264 -15.52 -6.48 -13.44
N ILE A 265 -14.23 -6.59 -13.08
CA ILE A 265 -13.80 -7.22 -11.83
C ILE A 265 -14.11 -6.30 -10.65
N LEU A 266 -13.91 -4.97 -10.81
CA LEU A 266 -14.17 -4.00 -9.75
C LEU A 266 -15.65 -3.91 -9.37
N SER A 267 -16.59 -4.09 -10.32
CA SER A 267 -18.03 -4.13 -10.03
C SER A 267 -18.48 -5.40 -9.31
N LEU A 268 -17.80 -6.53 -9.54
CA LEU A 268 -18.13 -7.80 -8.89
C LEU A 268 -17.67 -7.86 -7.42
N ILE A 269 -16.66 -7.05 -7.07
CA ILE A 269 -16.03 -7.07 -5.74
C ILE A 269 -16.40 -5.87 -4.88
N SER A 270 -17.09 -4.89 -5.46
CA SER A 270 -17.52 -3.70 -4.74
C SER A 270 -18.50 -4.04 -3.63
N ILE A 271 -18.33 -3.34 -2.52
CA ILE A 271 -19.21 -3.40 -1.37
C ILE A 271 -19.93 -2.06 -1.37
N ASP A 272 -21.18 -2.09 -1.81
CA ASP A 272 -21.99 -0.91 -2.05
C ASP A 272 -22.93 -0.66 -0.85
N SER A 273 -23.23 -1.70 -0.08
CA SER A 273 -24.10 -1.63 1.09
C SER A 273 -23.65 -2.57 2.22
N VAL A 274 -24.22 -2.39 3.41
CA VAL A 274 -24.02 -3.32 4.55
C VAL A 274 -24.51 -4.73 4.21
N TYR A 275 -25.46 -4.87 3.27
CA TYR A 275 -25.94 -6.18 2.82
C TYR A 275 -24.93 -6.94 1.95
N ASP A 276 -23.90 -6.26 1.42
CA ASP A 276 -22.83 -6.88 0.63
C ASP A 276 -21.73 -7.53 1.48
N ILE A 277 -21.91 -7.59 2.81
CA ILE A 277 -20.90 -8.13 3.74
C ILE A 277 -20.46 -9.56 3.39
N TRP A 278 -21.34 -10.34 2.77
CA TRP A 278 -21.06 -11.71 2.32
C TRP A 278 -20.02 -11.76 1.19
N LYS A 279 -19.80 -10.66 0.46
CA LYS A 279 -18.78 -10.55 -0.60
C LYS A 279 -17.36 -10.45 -0.05
N PHE A 280 -17.16 -10.11 1.23
CA PHE A 280 -15.83 -9.85 1.80
C PHE A 280 -14.75 -10.91 1.52
N PRO A 281 -15.01 -12.23 1.64
CA PRO A 281 -14.00 -13.23 1.32
C PRO A 281 -13.56 -13.16 -0.15
N MET A 282 -14.50 -12.89 -1.05
CA MET A 282 -14.27 -12.79 -2.49
C MET A 282 -13.59 -11.45 -2.84
N SER A 283 -14.05 -10.34 -2.27
CA SER A 283 -13.42 -9.03 -2.41
C SER A 283 -11.97 -9.05 -1.91
N TYR A 284 -11.70 -9.73 -0.80
CA TYR A 284 -10.35 -9.96 -0.31
C TYR A 284 -9.51 -10.81 -1.26
N ALA A 285 -10.06 -11.89 -1.83
CA ALA A 285 -9.31 -12.73 -2.77
C ALA A 285 -8.97 -11.97 -4.05
N PHE A 286 -9.91 -11.22 -4.63
CA PHE A 286 -9.69 -10.45 -5.86
C PHE A 286 -8.83 -9.22 -5.65
N SER A 287 -8.92 -8.54 -4.51
CA SER A 287 -8.03 -7.40 -4.23
C SER A 287 -6.55 -7.80 -4.23
N LEU A 288 -6.25 -9.07 -3.92
CA LEU A 288 -4.90 -9.63 -3.99
C LEU A 288 -4.42 -9.92 -5.42
N LEU A 289 -5.35 -10.04 -6.36
CA LEU A 289 -5.05 -10.21 -7.79
C LEU A 289 -4.84 -8.88 -8.49
N LEU A 290 -5.27 -7.77 -7.90
CA LEU A 290 -5.11 -6.46 -8.54
C LEU A 290 -3.65 -5.99 -8.57
N PRO A 291 -3.18 -5.39 -9.68
CA PRO A 291 -3.89 -5.22 -10.95
C PRO A 291 -3.92 -6.54 -11.73
N PHE A 292 -5.10 -7.02 -12.11
CA PHE A 292 -5.26 -8.15 -13.02
C PHE A 292 -6.39 -7.83 -13.97
N ASP A 293 -6.02 -7.68 -15.24
CA ASP A 293 -6.93 -7.37 -16.33
C ASP A 293 -6.26 -7.81 -17.64
N LEU A 294 -6.87 -8.78 -18.31
CA LEU A 294 -6.36 -9.33 -19.57
C LEU A 294 -6.82 -8.51 -20.79
N ASN A 295 -7.75 -7.56 -20.62
CA ASN A 295 -8.24 -6.72 -21.71
C ASN A 295 -7.38 -5.48 -21.98
N GLN A 296 -6.35 -5.25 -21.16
CA GLN A 296 -5.53 -4.05 -21.25
C GLN A 296 -4.54 -4.14 -22.41
N PRO A 297 -4.35 -3.05 -23.18
CA PRO A 297 -3.38 -3.04 -24.26
C PRO A 297 -1.95 -3.33 -23.78
N TRP A 298 -1.27 -4.26 -24.47
CA TRP A 298 0.10 -4.69 -24.12
C TRP A 298 1.17 -3.63 -24.45
N ASN A 299 0.79 -2.56 -25.15
CA ASN A 299 1.65 -1.41 -25.42
C ASN A 299 1.67 -0.38 -24.26
N THR A 300 1.30 -0.78 -23.05
CA THR A 300 1.36 0.05 -21.85
C THR A 300 2.00 -0.73 -20.69
N TRP A 301 2.67 -0.04 -19.77
CA TRP A 301 3.23 -0.66 -18.57
C TRP A 301 2.15 -1.32 -17.69
N TYR A 302 0.98 -0.70 -17.59
CA TYR A 302 -0.18 -1.26 -16.90
C TYR A 302 -0.68 -2.56 -17.54
N GLY A 303 -0.80 -2.63 -18.88
CA GLY A 303 -1.25 -3.85 -19.56
C GLY A 303 -0.26 -5.01 -19.43
N LEU A 304 1.04 -4.72 -19.56
CA LEU A 304 2.10 -5.70 -19.32
C LEU A 304 2.03 -6.27 -17.91
N ILE A 305 1.91 -5.41 -16.90
CA ILE A 305 1.91 -5.90 -15.52
C ILE A 305 0.61 -6.59 -15.15
N SER A 306 -0.53 -6.11 -15.64
CA SER A 306 -1.84 -6.73 -15.39
C SER A 306 -1.88 -8.16 -15.93
N SER A 307 -1.23 -8.42 -17.06
CA SER A 307 -1.07 -9.75 -17.63
C SER A 307 -0.12 -10.63 -16.80
N LEU A 308 1.04 -10.09 -16.39
CA LEU A 308 2.01 -10.81 -15.57
C LEU A 308 1.50 -11.10 -14.14
N ASN A 309 0.54 -10.33 -13.65
CA ASN A 309 0.00 -10.48 -12.30
C ASN A 309 -0.83 -11.75 -12.11
N ILE A 310 -1.05 -12.55 -13.16
CA ILE A 310 -1.58 -13.93 -13.04
C ILE A 310 -0.77 -14.77 -12.04
N ILE A 311 0.51 -14.43 -11.82
CA ILE A 311 1.37 -15.02 -10.79
C ILE A 311 0.86 -14.82 -9.35
N MET A 312 -0.08 -13.90 -9.14
CA MET A 312 -0.72 -13.65 -7.85
C MET A 312 -1.87 -14.62 -7.54
N LEU A 313 -2.30 -15.49 -8.47
CA LEU A 313 -3.33 -16.50 -8.20
C LEU A 313 -2.97 -17.43 -7.02
N PRO A 314 -1.76 -18.03 -6.96
CA PRO A 314 -1.32 -18.78 -5.79
C PRO A 314 -1.31 -17.95 -4.49
N PHE A 315 -1.05 -16.64 -4.59
CA PHE A 315 -1.06 -15.73 -3.43
C PHE A 315 -2.47 -15.56 -2.89
N ALA A 316 -3.45 -15.28 -3.76
CA ALA A 316 -4.84 -15.11 -3.37
C ALA A 316 -5.40 -16.37 -2.71
N ILE A 317 -5.24 -17.54 -3.35
CA ILE A 317 -5.73 -18.83 -2.84
C ILE A 317 -5.07 -19.16 -1.50
N SER A 318 -3.76 -18.98 -1.37
CA SER A 318 -3.05 -19.25 -0.12
C SER A 318 -3.48 -18.32 1.02
N ASN A 319 -3.73 -17.04 0.75
CA ASN A 319 -4.25 -16.10 1.74
C ASN A 319 -5.65 -16.51 2.22
N VAL A 320 -6.53 -16.92 1.31
CA VAL A 320 -7.86 -17.45 1.65
C VAL A 320 -7.74 -18.71 2.49
N LEU A 321 -6.91 -19.68 2.09
CA LEU A 321 -6.69 -20.90 2.86
C LEU A 321 -6.06 -20.62 4.23
N TYR A 322 -5.24 -19.57 4.34
CA TYR A 322 -4.64 -19.18 5.61
C TYR A 322 -5.69 -18.66 6.61
N LEU A 323 -6.82 -18.09 6.17
CA LEU A 323 -7.93 -17.69 7.04
C LEU A 323 -8.36 -18.83 7.98
N PHE A 324 -8.38 -20.07 7.48
CA PHE A 324 -8.80 -21.27 8.20
C PHE A 324 -7.67 -21.97 8.98
N LYS A 325 -6.45 -21.45 8.98
CA LYS A 325 -5.31 -21.99 9.76
C LYS A 325 -5.20 -21.36 11.15
N LYS A 326 -4.51 -22.02 12.07
CA LYS A 326 -4.17 -21.43 13.37
C LYS A 326 -3.25 -20.22 13.18
N LYS A 327 -3.47 -19.16 13.97
CA LYS A 327 -2.67 -17.93 13.95
C LYS A 327 -1.73 -17.90 15.15
N ASP A 328 -0.50 -17.42 14.93
CA ASP A 328 0.49 -17.25 16.01
C ASP A 328 0.12 -16.06 16.92
N ASP A 329 -0.29 -14.95 16.31
CA ASP A 329 -0.87 -13.79 16.99
C ASP A 329 -2.26 -13.52 16.42
N ILE A 330 -3.29 -13.99 17.13
CA ILE A 330 -4.70 -13.88 16.72
C ILE A 330 -5.11 -12.41 16.62
N SER A 331 -4.81 -11.60 17.64
CA SER A 331 -5.19 -10.18 17.67
C SER A 331 -4.52 -9.38 16.57
N PHE A 332 -3.23 -9.62 16.32
CA PHE A 332 -2.50 -8.93 15.24
C PHE A 332 -3.03 -9.36 13.87
N TYR A 333 -3.27 -10.66 13.67
CA TYR A 333 -3.80 -11.18 12.41
C TYR A 333 -5.16 -10.59 12.08
N PHE A 334 -6.13 -10.70 12.99
CA PHE A 334 -7.48 -10.20 12.74
C PHE A 334 -7.55 -8.68 12.72
N GLY A 335 -6.70 -7.99 13.47
CA GLY A 335 -6.54 -6.53 13.35
C GLY A 335 -6.06 -6.12 11.96
N LEU A 336 -5.03 -6.78 11.42
CA LEU A 336 -4.54 -6.54 10.06
C LEU A 336 -5.56 -6.93 8.98
N LEU A 337 -6.32 -8.02 9.18
CA LEU A 337 -7.38 -8.42 8.25
C LEU A 337 -8.52 -7.39 8.24
N ALA A 338 -8.98 -6.96 9.42
CA ALA A 338 -10.00 -5.92 9.54
C ALA A 338 -9.54 -4.59 8.93
N PHE A 339 -8.28 -4.20 9.17
CA PHE A 339 -7.65 -3.06 8.53
C PHE A 339 -7.67 -3.19 7.00
N TYR A 340 -7.27 -4.35 6.47
CA TYR A 340 -7.28 -4.61 5.03
C TYR A 340 -8.68 -4.48 4.44
N LEU A 341 -9.68 -5.13 5.05
CA LEU A 341 -11.08 -5.10 4.59
C LEU A 341 -11.67 -3.68 4.66
N ALA A 342 -11.35 -2.90 5.70
CA ALA A 342 -11.79 -1.51 5.80
C ALA A 342 -11.24 -0.67 4.63
N VAL A 343 -9.98 -0.87 4.24
CA VAL A 343 -9.41 -0.18 3.08
C VAL A 343 -10.06 -0.63 1.77
N ILE A 344 -10.46 -1.91 1.63
CA ILE A 344 -11.26 -2.36 0.47
C ILE A 344 -12.55 -1.54 0.35
N VAL A 345 -13.28 -1.37 1.45
CA VAL A 345 -14.54 -0.61 1.47
C VAL A 345 -14.29 0.87 1.15
N MET A 346 -13.27 1.49 1.77
CA MET A 346 -12.98 2.92 1.59
C MET A 346 -12.38 3.27 0.22
N SER A 347 -11.67 2.33 -0.41
CA SER A 347 -10.95 2.56 -1.68
C SER A 347 -11.66 1.95 -2.90
N ALA A 348 -12.95 1.58 -2.76
CA ALA A 348 -13.73 1.00 -3.85
C ALA A 348 -13.55 1.81 -5.14
N THR A 349 -13.05 1.13 -6.19
CA THR A 349 -12.66 1.60 -7.55
C THR A 349 -11.20 2.01 -7.80
N ILE A 350 -10.34 2.21 -6.78
CA ILE A 350 -8.94 2.60 -7.02
C ILE A 350 -7.99 1.45 -6.66
N PHE A 351 -7.72 0.56 -7.62
CA PHE A 351 -6.93 -0.66 -7.37
C PHE A 351 -5.51 -0.39 -6.85
N ARG A 352 -4.87 0.71 -7.26
CA ARG A 352 -3.55 1.12 -6.77
C ARG A 352 -3.53 1.37 -5.26
N HIS A 353 -4.68 1.64 -4.64
CA HIS A 353 -4.75 1.75 -3.20
C HIS A 353 -4.47 0.44 -2.47
N TYR A 354 -4.68 -0.70 -3.13
CA TYR A 354 -4.35 -2.01 -2.59
C TYR A 354 -2.84 -2.31 -2.67
N TYR A 355 -2.09 -1.57 -3.49
CA TYR A 355 -0.64 -1.73 -3.59
C TYR A 355 0.03 -1.53 -2.22
N CYS A 356 -0.33 -0.48 -1.48
CA CYS A 356 0.28 -0.23 -0.17
C CYS A 356 -0.06 -1.31 0.87
N LEU A 357 -1.13 -2.08 0.67
CA LEU A 357 -1.54 -3.20 1.53
C LEU A 357 -0.86 -4.53 1.20
N LEU A 358 -0.24 -4.63 0.03
CA LEU A 358 0.44 -5.84 -0.45
C LEU A 358 1.40 -6.48 0.59
N PRO A 359 2.15 -5.73 1.42
CA PRO A 359 3.00 -6.34 2.43
C PRO A 359 2.22 -7.20 3.46
N ILE A 360 0.96 -6.86 3.77
CA ILE A 360 0.12 -7.63 4.69
C ILE A 360 -0.21 -9.00 4.08
N SER A 361 -0.56 -9.04 2.80
CA SER A 361 -0.87 -10.30 2.12
C SER A 361 0.36 -11.14 1.82
N ILE A 362 1.51 -10.51 1.54
CA ILE A 362 2.81 -11.19 1.45
C ILE A 362 3.16 -11.83 2.79
N LEU A 363 2.90 -11.15 3.90
CA LEU A 363 3.19 -11.65 5.24
C LEU A 363 2.38 -12.94 5.53
N PHE A 364 1.08 -12.92 5.27
CA PHE A 364 0.19 -14.06 5.45
C PHE A 364 0.47 -15.21 4.49
N PHE A 365 0.68 -14.90 3.21
CA PHE A 365 1.14 -15.85 2.20
C PHE A 365 2.42 -16.55 2.63
N ALA A 366 3.44 -15.78 3.02
CA ALA A 366 4.74 -16.32 3.39
C ALA A 366 4.63 -17.27 4.59
N LYS A 367 3.81 -16.92 5.60
CA LYS A 367 3.57 -17.80 6.74
C LYS A 367 2.90 -19.11 6.31
N TYR A 368 1.84 -19.04 5.51
CA TYR A 368 1.15 -20.22 4.99
C TYR A 368 2.09 -21.09 4.15
N TRP A 369 2.76 -20.49 3.17
CA TRP A 369 3.61 -21.19 2.21
C TRP A 369 4.84 -21.82 2.87
N THR A 370 5.42 -21.20 3.90
CA THR A 370 6.61 -21.74 4.57
C THR A 370 6.30 -23.05 5.30
N TYR A 371 5.12 -23.16 5.93
CA TYR A 371 4.80 -24.26 6.84
C TYR A 371 3.80 -25.28 6.30
N THR A 372 3.20 -25.00 5.16
CA THR A 372 2.28 -25.94 4.52
C THR A 372 3.04 -27.08 3.83
N ASN A 373 2.49 -28.29 3.91
CA ASN A 373 3.09 -29.48 3.31
C ASN A 373 3.08 -29.43 1.77
N ARG A 374 3.84 -30.35 1.14
CA ARG A 374 3.97 -30.40 -0.33
C ARG A 374 2.64 -30.62 -1.04
N ARG A 375 1.76 -31.47 -0.50
CA ARG A 375 0.44 -31.78 -1.10
C ARG A 375 -0.46 -30.55 -1.17
N SER A 376 -0.54 -29.77 -0.10
CA SER A 376 -1.33 -28.54 -0.07
C SER A 376 -0.74 -27.47 -0.98
N LYS A 377 0.60 -27.38 -1.13
CA LYS A 377 1.21 -26.51 -2.15
C LYS A 377 0.84 -26.94 -3.57
N GLN A 378 0.89 -28.24 -3.86
CA GLN A 378 0.46 -28.78 -5.15
C GLN A 378 -1.01 -28.47 -5.42
N PHE A 379 -1.88 -28.61 -4.42
CA PHE A 379 -3.29 -28.24 -4.52
C PHE A 379 -3.48 -26.76 -4.87
N VAL A 380 -2.78 -25.85 -4.18
CA VAL A 380 -2.80 -24.41 -4.52
C VAL A 380 -2.37 -24.19 -5.97
N MET A 381 -1.29 -24.84 -6.42
CA MET A 381 -0.80 -24.69 -7.79
C MET A 381 -1.79 -25.23 -8.83
N ILE A 382 -2.44 -26.37 -8.59
CA ILE A 382 -3.44 -26.96 -9.47
C ILE A 382 -4.65 -26.03 -9.61
N ILE A 383 -5.18 -25.54 -8.48
CA ILE A 383 -6.31 -24.59 -8.51
C ILE A 383 -5.92 -23.29 -9.20
N SER A 384 -4.72 -22.77 -8.93
CA SER A 384 -4.21 -21.58 -9.61
C SER A 384 -4.14 -21.78 -11.13
N PHE A 385 -3.67 -22.95 -11.57
CA PHE A 385 -3.61 -23.30 -12.98
C PHE A 385 -5.01 -23.43 -13.61
N MET A 386 -5.97 -24.02 -12.89
CA MET A 386 -7.36 -24.10 -13.35
C MET A 386 -7.97 -22.70 -13.52
N PHE A 387 -7.80 -21.80 -12.56
CA PHE A 387 -8.28 -20.42 -12.68
C PHE A 387 -7.58 -19.64 -13.79
N ALA A 388 -6.26 -19.80 -13.92
CA ALA A 388 -5.49 -19.17 -14.99
C ALA A 388 -5.98 -19.65 -16.37
N SER A 389 -6.19 -20.96 -16.53
CA SER A 389 -6.69 -21.55 -17.78
C SER A 389 -8.11 -21.07 -18.09
N LEU A 390 -8.98 -21.03 -17.07
CA LEU A 390 -10.34 -20.53 -17.23
C LEU A 390 -10.35 -19.05 -17.63
N ALA A 391 -9.50 -18.23 -17.01
CA ALA A 391 -9.35 -16.84 -17.42
C ALA A 391 -8.91 -16.76 -18.89
N ILE A 392 -7.87 -17.48 -19.29
CA ILE A 392 -7.41 -17.48 -20.69
C ILE A 392 -8.54 -17.89 -21.65
N VAL A 393 -9.33 -18.92 -21.33
CA VAL A 393 -10.44 -19.39 -22.17
C VAL A 393 -11.61 -18.40 -22.25
N ILE A 394 -11.89 -17.65 -21.18
CA ILE A 394 -12.97 -16.64 -21.18
C ILE A 394 -12.55 -15.38 -21.96
N TYR A 395 -11.25 -15.12 -22.05
CA TYR A 395 -10.68 -13.90 -22.65
C TYR A 395 -10.08 -14.11 -24.06
N LEU A 396 -9.95 -15.36 -24.53
CA LEU A 396 -9.74 -15.74 -25.94
C LEU A 396 -11.09 -15.97 -26.63
#